data_AF-A0A7V8VPF9-F1
#
_entry.id   AF-A0A7V8VPF9-F1
#
_cell.length_a   1.000
_cell.length_b   1.000
_cell.length_c   1.000
_cell.angle_alpha   90.00
_cell.angle_beta   90.00
_cell.angle_gamma   90.00
#
_symmetry.space_group_name_H-M   'P 1'
#
loop_
_entity.id
_entity.type
_entity.pdbx_description
1 polymer ?
#
loop_
_entity_poly.entity_id
_entity_poly.type
_entity_poly.pdbx_seq_one_letter_code
_entity_poly.pdbx_strand_id
1 'polypeptide(L)'
;MKLRELKTILALHPDALPRFILPDGDPIPAHFHLTEVGHITKRFIDCGGQLHDRKDTCLLQTYVADDVEHRLTASTFAKILQLGNQVLPHDDLEVEVEYDCCVVGQYPIAGADSSGGHIHIQLGEKHTDCLAKEKCGINGEGCAPVTTAAAAATASCC
;
A
#
# COMPACT_ATOMS: atom_id res chain seq x y z
N MET A 1 -3.01 -6.97 6.62
CA MET A 1 -2.12 -8.08 7.00
C MET A 1 -1.06 -7.55 7.94
N LYS A 2 -0.78 -8.29 9.02
CA LYS A 2 0.22 -7.89 10.01
C LYS A 2 1.64 -8.15 9.52
N LEU A 3 2.60 -7.33 9.97
CA LEU A 3 4.01 -7.50 9.62
C LEU A 3 4.55 -8.88 10.01
N ARG A 4 4.16 -9.43 11.16
CA ARG A 4 4.55 -10.80 11.56
C ARG A 4 4.10 -11.87 10.55
N GLU A 5 2.93 -11.69 9.93
CA GLU A 5 2.37 -12.65 8.97
C GLU A 5 3.16 -12.58 7.66
N LEU A 6 3.44 -11.35 7.19
CA LEU A 6 4.30 -11.12 6.03
C LEU A 6 5.70 -11.71 6.23
N LYS A 7 6.34 -11.46 7.39
CA LYS A 7 7.64 -12.06 7.73
C LYS A 7 7.59 -13.60 7.71
N THR A 8 6.49 -14.18 8.19
CA THR A 8 6.30 -15.64 8.24
C THR A 8 6.24 -16.24 6.84
N ILE A 9 5.40 -15.72 5.94
CA ILE A 9 5.29 -16.27 4.58
C ILE A 9 6.60 -16.10 3.78
N LEU A 10 7.32 -14.99 3.96
CA LEU A 10 8.62 -14.79 3.33
C LEU A 10 9.66 -15.82 3.81
N ALA A 11 9.67 -16.14 5.10
CA ALA A 11 10.58 -17.11 5.69
C ALA A 11 10.28 -18.56 5.26
N LEU A 12 9.01 -18.89 5.01
CA LEU A 12 8.58 -20.22 4.54
C LEU A 12 8.97 -20.50 3.09
N HIS A 13 9.17 -19.45 2.27
CA HIS A 13 9.43 -19.57 0.84
C HIS A 13 10.65 -18.72 0.41
N PRO A 14 11.86 -18.97 0.94
CA PRO A 14 13.01 -18.08 0.81
C PRO A 14 13.49 -17.83 -0.63
N ASP A 15 13.26 -18.80 -1.53
CA ASP A 15 13.63 -18.73 -2.94
C ASP A 15 12.50 -18.19 -3.84
N ALA A 16 11.31 -17.99 -3.28
CA ALA A 16 10.19 -17.47 -4.05
C ALA A 16 10.38 -15.99 -4.39
N LEU A 17 9.76 -15.58 -5.49
CA LEU A 17 9.75 -14.20 -5.94
C LEU A 17 8.43 -13.52 -5.52
N PRO A 18 8.47 -12.51 -4.63
CA PRO A 18 7.30 -11.71 -4.26
C PRO A 18 6.73 -10.98 -5.48
N ARG A 19 5.41 -10.89 -5.55
CA ARG A 19 4.67 -10.11 -6.55
C ARG A 19 3.56 -9.34 -5.86
N PHE A 20 3.61 -8.02 -5.92
CA PHE A 20 2.51 -7.19 -5.45
C PHE A 20 1.46 -7.08 -6.55
N ILE A 21 0.20 -7.35 -6.21
CA ILE A 21 -0.95 -7.29 -7.12
C ILE A 21 -1.82 -6.13 -6.67
N LEU A 22 -2.00 -5.13 -7.54
CA LEU A 22 -2.81 -3.94 -7.29
C LEU A 22 -4.32 -4.30 -7.20
N PRO A 23 -5.15 -3.40 -6.66
CA PRO A 23 -6.59 -3.66 -6.54
C PRO A 23 -7.32 -3.90 -7.87
N ASP A 24 -6.81 -3.34 -8.96
CA ASP A 24 -7.33 -3.56 -10.33
C ASP A 24 -6.86 -4.89 -10.95
N GLY A 25 -5.97 -5.63 -10.27
CA GLY A 25 -5.41 -6.90 -10.68
C GLY A 25 -4.05 -6.79 -11.38
N ASP A 26 -3.58 -5.58 -11.69
CA ASP A 26 -2.30 -5.40 -12.35
C ASP A 26 -1.14 -5.59 -11.37
N PRO A 27 -0.03 -6.24 -11.76
CA PRO A 27 1.11 -6.40 -10.88
C PRO A 27 1.99 -5.13 -10.86
N ILE A 28 2.57 -4.81 -9.70
CA ILE A 28 3.77 -3.96 -9.68
C ILE A 28 4.87 -4.66 -10.49
N PRO A 29 5.61 -3.97 -11.37
CA PRO A 29 6.66 -4.56 -12.19
C PRO A 29 7.65 -5.42 -11.37
N ALA A 30 7.99 -6.60 -11.88
CA ALA A 30 8.78 -7.59 -11.14
C ALA A 30 10.22 -7.17 -10.81
N HIS A 31 10.71 -6.08 -11.41
CA HIS A 31 12.00 -5.45 -11.13
C HIS A 31 11.88 -4.28 -10.16
N PHE A 32 10.85 -4.27 -9.31
CA PHE A 32 10.77 -3.32 -8.22
C PHE A 32 11.90 -3.53 -7.21
N HIS A 33 12.34 -2.42 -6.63
CA HIS A 33 13.22 -2.35 -5.48
C HIS A 33 12.37 -2.06 -4.26
N LEU A 34 12.73 -2.62 -3.10
CA LEU A 34 12.18 -2.21 -1.82
C LEU A 34 13.19 -1.27 -1.14
N THR A 35 12.94 0.03 -1.22
CA THR A 35 13.93 1.06 -0.88
C THR A 35 13.86 1.49 0.57
N GLU A 36 12.67 1.48 1.17
CA GLU A 36 12.47 1.95 2.55
C GLU A 36 11.51 1.05 3.33
N VAL A 37 11.80 0.93 4.63
CA VAL A 37 10.89 0.40 5.65
C VAL A 37 10.67 1.51 6.68
N GLY A 38 9.45 2.02 6.77
CA GLY A 38 9.10 3.17 7.60
C GLY A 38 8.12 2.82 8.71
N HIS A 39 8.31 3.41 9.90
CA HIS A 39 7.26 3.49 10.92
C HIS A 39 6.47 4.78 10.74
N ILE A 40 5.21 4.65 10.33
CA ILE A 40 4.32 5.79 10.14
C ILE A 40 3.41 5.92 11.35
N THR A 41 3.44 7.08 12.00
CA THR A 41 2.52 7.44 13.09
C THR A 41 1.67 8.63 12.65
N LYS A 42 0.37 8.42 12.48
CA LYS A 42 -0.58 9.49 12.10
C LYS A 42 -1.53 9.82 13.25
N ARG A 43 -1.77 11.10 13.47
CA ARG A 43 -2.80 11.61 14.39
C ARG A 43 -3.74 12.47 13.59
N PHE A 44 -5.04 12.34 13.83
CA PHE A 44 -6.05 13.03 13.04
C PHE A 44 -6.97 13.86 13.92
N ILE A 45 -7.51 14.92 13.32
CA ILE A 45 -8.67 15.63 13.79
C ILE A 45 -9.67 15.68 12.64
N ASP A 46 -10.94 15.37 12.88
CA ASP A 46 -11.96 15.40 11.84
C ASP A 46 -12.62 16.79 11.69
N CYS A 47 -13.48 16.96 10.66
CA CYS A 47 -14.22 18.22 10.42
C CYS A 47 -15.12 18.60 11.62
N GLY A 48 -15.45 17.65 12.50
CA GLY A 48 -16.24 17.84 13.69
C GLY A 48 -15.44 18.20 14.95
N GLY A 49 -14.11 18.29 14.85
CA GLY A 49 -13.20 18.59 15.95
C GLY A 49 -12.84 17.41 16.86
N GLN A 50 -13.25 16.18 16.51
CA GLN A 50 -12.89 15.00 17.30
C GLN A 50 -11.47 14.55 16.94
N LEU A 51 -10.66 14.33 17.98
CA LEU A 51 -9.34 13.73 17.85
C LEU A 51 -9.48 12.22 17.65
N HIS A 52 -8.84 11.72 16.60
CA HIS A 52 -8.66 10.29 16.37
C HIS A 52 -7.20 9.96 16.61
N ASP A 53 -6.94 9.42 17.79
CA ASP A 53 -5.58 9.15 18.22
C ASP A 53 -4.95 8.02 17.42
N ARG A 54 -3.70 8.29 17.04
CA ARG A 54 -2.62 7.36 16.66
C ARG A 54 -3.01 6.15 15.81
N LYS A 55 -2.82 6.27 14.50
CA LYS A 55 -2.69 5.13 13.58
C LYS A 55 -1.20 4.86 13.31
N ASP A 56 -0.70 3.73 13.80
CA ASP A 56 0.65 3.22 13.50
C ASP A 56 0.59 2.21 12.34
N THR A 57 1.44 2.36 11.34
CA THR A 57 1.61 1.39 10.26
C THR A 57 3.09 1.18 9.93
N CYS A 58 3.40 0.00 9.37
CA CYS A 58 4.65 -0.26 8.67
C CYS A 58 4.45 0.13 7.20
N LEU A 59 5.26 1.05 6.68
CA LEU A 59 5.24 1.45 5.27
C LEU A 59 6.43 0.84 4.54
N LEU A 60 6.16 0.22 3.40
CA LEU A 60 7.15 -0.38 2.51
C LEU A 60 7.20 0.43 1.22
N GLN A 61 8.29 1.15 0.96
CA GLN A 61 8.40 1.93 -0.28
C GLN A 61 8.97 1.08 -1.40
N THR A 62 8.22 0.99 -2.50
CA THR A 62 8.69 0.36 -3.74
C THR A 62 9.18 1.42 -4.73
N TYR A 63 10.17 1.06 -5.54
CA TYR A 63 10.69 1.89 -6.62
C TYR A 63 10.98 1.02 -7.84
N VAL A 64 10.52 1.44 -9.02
CA VAL A 64 10.76 0.71 -10.27
C VAL A 64 11.78 1.49 -11.09
N ALA A 65 12.96 0.90 -11.28
CA ALA A 65 14.06 1.47 -12.06
C ALA A 65 14.12 0.85 -13.47
N ASP A 66 15.13 1.22 -14.26
CA ASP A 66 15.35 0.71 -15.61
C ASP A 66 16.15 -0.62 -15.65
N ASP A 67 16.52 -1.17 -14.49
CA ASP A 67 17.23 -2.44 -14.34
C ASP A 67 16.29 -3.65 -14.38
N VAL A 68 15.65 -3.87 -15.54
CA VAL A 68 14.58 -4.86 -15.75
C VAL A 68 14.91 -6.32 -15.39
N GLU A 69 16.18 -6.66 -15.17
CA GLU A 69 16.64 -7.98 -14.71
C GLU A 69 16.69 -8.12 -13.18
N HIS A 70 16.53 -7.03 -12.42
CA HIS A 70 16.48 -7.05 -10.97
C HIS A 70 15.34 -7.94 -10.47
N ARG A 71 15.61 -8.82 -9.49
CA ARG A 71 14.59 -9.64 -8.84
C ARG A 71 14.85 -9.67 -7.34
N LEU A 72 13.92 -9.11 -6.57
CA LEU A 72 13.93 -9.24 -5.12
C LEU A 72 13.44 -10.65 -4.75
N THR A 73 14.26 -11.45 -4.07
CA THR A 73 13.84 -12.74 -3.51
C THR A 73 13.17 -12.55 -2.16
N ALA A 74 12.31 -13.50 -1.75
CA ALA A 74 11.66 -13.48 -0.44
C ALA A 74 12.68 -13.47 0.72
N SER A 75 13.79 -14.19 0.58
CA SER A 75 14.91 -14.16 1.54
C SER A 75 15.56 -12.78 1.66
N THR A 76 15.75 -12.06 0.56
CA THR A 76 16.27 -10.68 0.59
C THR A 76 15.24 -9.72 1.18
N PHE A 77 13.96 -9.86 0.82
CA PHE A 77 12.88 -9.08 1.41
C PHE A 77 12.80 -9.29 2.94
N ALA A 78 12.85 -10.53 3.42
CA ALA A 78 12.86 -10.82 4.85
C ALA A 78 14.04 -10.13 5.59
N LYS A 79 15.23 -10.10 4.97
CA LYS A 79 16.39 -9.37 5.52
C LYS A 79 16.13 -7.87 5.59
N ILE A 80 15.51 -7.27 4.57
CA ILE A 80 15.14 -5.84 4.60
C ILE A 80 14.15 -5.57 5.73
N LEU A 81 13.13 -6.41 5.92
CA LEU A 81 12.19 -6.28 7.04
C LEU A 81 12.88 -6.45 8.41
N GLN A 82 13.91 -7.29 8.49
CA GLN A 82 14.72 -7.44 9.70
C GLN A 82 15.53 -6.17 10.01
N LEU A 83 16.12 -5.52 8.99
CA LEU A 83 16.77 -4.22 9.16
C LEU A 83 15.79 -3.15 9.66
N GLY A 84 14.54 -3.22 9.19
CA GLY A 84 13.44 -2.35 9.63
C GLY A 84 13.08 -2.45 11.11
N ASN A 85 13.48 -3.51 11.83
CA ASN A 85 13.29 -3.62 13.28
C ASN A 85 13.97 -2.49 14.07
N GLN A 86 14.92 -1.77 13.46
CA GLN A 86 15.57 -0.61 14.07
C GLN A 86 14.65 0.61 14.17
N VAL A 87 13.62 0.68 13.34
CA VAL A 87 12.68 1.83 13.30
C VAL A 87 11.25 1.43 13.65
N LEU A 88 10.90 0.16 13.52
CA LEU A 88 9.56 -0.35 13.82
C LEU A 88 9.44 -0.73 15.31
N PRO A 89 8.38 -0.28 16.03
CA PRO A 89 8.22 -0.57 17.45
C PRO A 89 7.85 -2.04 17.75
N HIS A 90 7.16 -2.72 16.84
CA HIS A 90 6.73 -4.12 16.98
C HIS A 90 6.21 -4.68 15.65
N ASP A 91 6.02 -6.01 15.59
CA ASP A 91 5.55 -6.71 14.38
C ASP A 91 4.02 -6.83 14.26
N ASP A 92 3.25 -6.29 15.21
CA ASP A 92 1.77 -6.23 15.16
C ASP A 92 1.22 -5.01 14.38
N LEU A 93 2.05 -4.41 13.52
CA LEU A 93 1.65 -3.29 12.64
C LEU A 93 0.96 -3.81 11.38
N GLU A 94 -0.08 -3.11 10.92
CA GLU A 94 -0.55 -3.27 9.54
C GLU A 94 0.52 -2.80 8.58
N VAL A 95 0.68 -3.51 7.46
CA VAL A 95 1.64 -3.18 6.42
C VAL A 95 0.94 -2.47 5.27
N GLU A 96 1.49 -1.34 4.86
CA GLU A 96 1.13 -0.61 3.66
C GLU A 96 2.33 -0.59 2.69
N VAL A 97 2.05 -0.62 1.40
CA VAL A 97 3.02 -0.55 0.31
C VAL A 97 2.83 0.77 -0.41
N GLU A 98 3.89 1.52 -0.57
CA GLU A 98 3.93 2.72 -1.39
C GLU A 98 4.43 2.37 -2.79
N TYR A 99 3.69 2.78 -3.82
CA TYR A 99 4.02 2.55 -5.22
C TYR A 99 3.71 3.80 -6.03
N ASP A 100 4.65 4.20 -6.88
CA ASP A 100 4.54 5.35 -7.77
C ASP A 100 4.43 4.88 -9.22
N CYS A 101 3.24 5.03 -9.80
CA CYS A 101 2.98 4.75 -11.22
C CYS A 101 2.81 6.07 -11.98
N CYS A 102 1.78 6.83 -11.60
CA CYS A 102 1.55 8.21 -12.06
C CYS A 102 1.51 9.20 -10.88
N VAL A 103 1.09 8.69 -9.73
CA VAL A 103 1.04 9.36 -8.44
C VAL A 103 1.45 8.35 -7.38
N VAL A 104 2.03 8.84 -6.30
CA VAL A 104 2.38 8.02 -5.14
C VAL A 104 1.11 7.51 -4.46
N GLY A 105 0.85 6.20 -4.58
CA GLY A 105 -0.26 5.50 -3.94
C GLY A 105 0.21 4.69 -2.74
N GLN A 106 -0.59 4.65 -1.67
CA GLN A 106 -0.35 3.79 -0.50
C GLN A 106 -1.45 2.74 -0.39
N TYR A 107 -1.05 1.46 -0.41
CA TYR A 107 -1.97 0.32 -0.46
C TYR A 107 -1.74 -0.62 0.73
N PRO A 108 -2.75 -0.95 1.55
CA PRO A 108 -2.62 -1.96 2.59
C PRO A 108 -2.41 -3.34 1.94
N ILE A 109 -1.63 -4.20 2.59
CA ILE A 109 -1.59 -5.60 2.20
C ILE A 109 -2.86 -6.28 2.70
N ALA A 110 -3.73 -6.69 1.79
CA ALA A 110 -4.99 -7.38 2.08
C ALA A 110 -4.76 -8.86 2.44
N GLY A 111 -3.79 -9.50 1.80
CA GLY A 111 -3.43 -10.89 2.05
C GLY A 111 -2.21 -11.33 1.25
N ALA A 112 -1.72 -12.54 1.52
CA ALA A 112 -0.69 -13.15 0.70
C ALA A 112 -0.82 -14.67 0.66
N ASP A 113 -0.48 -15.26 -0.48
CA ASP A 113 -0.43 -16.69 -0.72
C ASP A 113 0.81 -17.07 -1.54
N SER A 114 1.25 -18.32 -1.43
CA SER A 114 2.39 -18.84 -2.19
C SER A 114 1.92 -19.86 -3.21
N SER A 115 2.25 -19.67 -4.48
CA SER A 115 2.00 -20.65 -5.53
C SER A 115 3.01 -20.50 -6.67
N GLY A 116 3.37 -21.61 -7.33
CA GLY A 116 4.21 -21.59 -8.54
C GLY A 116 5.59 -20.92 -8.39
N GLY A 117 6.21 -20.95 -7.21
CA GLY A 117 7.48 -20.26 -6.95
C GLY A 117 7.35 -18.75 -6.70
N HIS A 118 6.13 -18.25 -6.53
CA HIS A 118 5.82 -16.86 -6.24
C HIS A 118 5.12 -16.72 -4.88
N ILE A 119 5.26 -15.54 -4.29
CA ILE A 119 4.42 -15.09 -3.19
C ILE A 119 3.57 -13.94 -3.74
N HIS A 120 2.27 -14.21 -3.92
CA HIS A 120 1.30 -13.22 -4.39
C HIS A 120 0.85 -12.39 -3.19
N ILE A 121 1.19 -11.10 -3.20
CA ILE A 121 0.84 -10.15 -2.15
C ILE A 121 -0.27 -9.27 -2.69
N GLN A 122 -1.49 -9.53 -2.23
CA GLN A 122 -2.68 -8.81 -2.67
C GLN A 122 -2.74 -7.45 -1.98
N LEU A 123 -2.76 -6.37 -2.75
CA LEU A 123 -2.92 -5.01 -2.27
C LEU A 123 -4.41 -4.65 -2.24
N GLY A 124 -4.82 -3.96 -1.18
CA GLY A 124 -6.19 -3.48 -1.00
C GLY A 124 -6.33 -1.99 -1.31
N GLU A 125 -7.58 -1.53 -1.32
CA GLU A 125 -7.92 -0.12 -1.47
C GLU A 125 -7.95 0.61 -0.13
N LYS A 126 -7.69 1.92 -0.16
CA LYS A 126 -8.00 2.83 0.95
C LYS A 126 -9.02 3.84 0.48
N HIS A 127 -10.02 4.08 1.30
CA HIS A 127 -11.03 5.09 1.05
C HIS A 127 -10.89 6.23 2.04
N THR A 128 -11.04 7.45 1.52
CA THR A 128 -11.25 8.64 2.36
C THR A 128 -12.68 8.65 2.85
N ASP A 129 -12.90 9.11 4.08
CA ASP A 129 -14.24 9.32 4.60
C ASP A 129 -14.33 10.60 5.44
N CYS A 130 -15.52 11.20 5.47
CA CYS A 130 -15.85 12.22 6.43
C CYS A 130 -16.37 11.54 7.71
N LEU A 131 -15.60 11.56 8.80
CA LEU A 131 -16.00 10.90 10.04
C LEU A 131 -17.09 11.67 10.82
N ALA A 132 -17.33 12.94 10.49
CA ALA A 132 -18.35 13.78 11.13
C ALA A 132 -19.52 14.08 10.17
N LYS A 133 -20.08 13.04 9.54
CA LYS A 133 -21.11 13.14 8.48
C LYS A 133 -22.29 14.02 8.87
N GLU A 134 -22.85 13.81 10.06
CA GLU A 134 -24.00 14.58 10.56
C GLU A 134 -23.67 16.08 10.70
N LYS A 135 -22.54 16.41 11.34
CA LYS A 135 -22.09 17.80 11.52
C LYS A 135 -21.81 18.49 10.19
N CYS A 136 -21.32 17.73 9.21
CA CYS A 136 -20.96 18.20 7.89
C CYS A 136 -22.16 18.07 6.89
N GLY A 137 -23.37 17.70 7.35
CA GLY A 137 -24.62 17.70 6.58
C GLY A 137 -24.74 16.59 5.51
N ILE A 138 -23.95 15.52 5.65
CA ILE A 138 -23.85 14.43 4.67
C ILE A 138 -24.82 13.30 5.04
N ASN A 139 -25.82 13.06 4.20
CA ASN A 139 -26.90 12.08 4.45
C ASN A 139 -26.71 10.74 3.70
N GLY A 140 -25.52 10.45 3.16
CA GLY A 140 -25.25 9.24 2.36
C GLY A 140 -23.80 8.77 2.44
N GLU A 141 -23.49 7.65 1.76
CA GLU A 141 -22.13 7.11 1.67
C GLU A 141 -21.26 7.93 0.69
N GLY A 142 -20.01 8.17 1.08
CA GLY A 142 -19.09 9.03 0.35
C GLY A 142 -18.55 8.39 -0.93
N CYS A 143 -18.96 8.93 -2.07
CA CYS A 143 -18.23 9.20 -3.31
C CYS A 143 -19.32 9.51 -4.33
N ALA A 144 -19.84 10.74 -4.31
CA ALA A 144 -20.82 11.16 -5.30
C ALA A 144 -20.14 11.09 -6.68
N PRO A 145 -20.70 10.40 -7.68
CA PRO A 145 -20.15 10.41 -9.01
C PRO A 145 -20.08 11.86 -9.49
N VAL A 146 -18.96 12.25 -10.10
CA VAL A 146 -18.87 13.54 -10.79
C VAL A 146 -19.94 13.51 -11.87
N THR A 147 -21.07 14.18 -11.64
CA THR A 147 -22.03 14.46 -12.71
C THR A 147 -21.30 15.35 -13.70
N THR A 148 -20.79 14.78 -14.78
CA THR A 148 -20.24 15.51 -15.92
C THR A 148 -21.37 16.32 -16.55
N ALA A 149 -21.55 17.54 -16.09
CA ALA A 149 -22.40 18.54 -16.71
C ALA A 149 -21.54 19.76 -17.07
N ALA A 150 -20.68 19.60 -18.08
CA ALA A 150 -20.38 20.64 -19.08
C ALA A 150 -19.50 20.03 -20.18
N ALA A 151 -20.01 20.09 -21.40
CA ALA A 151 -19.40 19.57 -22.61
C ALA A 151 -18.28 20.46 -23.16
N ALA A 152 -17.44 19.84 -23.99
CA ALA A 152 -16.71 20.38 -25.15
C ALA A 152 -15.62 21.45 -24.90
N ALA A 153 -14.37 20.99 -24.98
CA ALA A 153 -13.36 21.66 -25.81
C ALA A 153 -12.43 20.58 -26.38
N THR A 154 -12.51 20.38 -27.69
CA THR A 154 -11.52 19.63 -28.48
C THR A 154 -10.14 20.25 -28.30
N ALA A 155 -9.15 19.45 -27.90
CA ALA A 155 -7.74 19.76 -28.16
C ALA A 155 -7.00 18.45 -28.45
N SER A 156 -6.73 18.26 -29.74
CA SER A 156 -5.71 17.34 -30.25
C SER A 156 -4.33 17.78 -29.76
N CYS A 157 -3.50 16.85 -29.30
CA CYS A 157 -2.04 17.01 -29.32
C CYS A 157 -1.35 15.64 -29.46
N CYS A 158 -0.21 15.71 -30.15
CA CYS A 158 0.54 14.68 -30.86
C CYS A 158 1.09 13.53 -30.03
#